data_AF-A0A0M8YSL5-F1
#
_entry.id   AF-A0A0M8YSL5-F1
#
_cell.length_a   1.000
_cell.length_b   1.000
_cell.length_c   1.000
_cell.angle_alpha   90.00
_cell.angle_beta   90.00
_cell.angle_gamma   90.00
#
_symmetry.space_group_name_H-M   'P 1'
#
loop_
_entity.id
_entity.type
_entity.pdbx_description
1 polymer ?
#
loop_
_entity_poly.entity_id
_entity_poly.type
_entity_poly.pdbx_seq_one_letter_code
_entity_poly.pdbx_strand_id
1 'polypeptide(L)'
;MIAALLSSALAAGALAATAGLGSAQAAPTSTTASAGNVRIAYYDQWSVYGNAFYPKHLDTRGIASQLDVINYSFGNIHPTNLTCFMANKAAGDDNNPNAGDGAGDSYADYQKSFSAADSVDGVADKWDQPIVGVFNQFKELKAKYPHLKINISLGGWTYSKYFHDAAKTDASRKKLVSSCVDQYLKGNLPVEGGYGGAGTAAGIFDGIDIDWEYPGSSGGHLGNHYGPEDKQNFTLLLAEFRKQLNEYGAANGGKKYLLTAALPAGQDKIKYIETDKIGAYLDYANIMTYDMHGAWDGDGPTYHQSPLYPSPNDPTDPIAPGTEKYSVDAAIDSWIDGNPTYGIAGGFPANKLTLGYEFYYRGWKGVPAGTTNGLAQTATGGSGARPLSQQAGIAHYKELGGIVDNASTTFWDDQSKSSYFYKDGEFFTGLNQKSIQARVDYGKQRGLAGAMMYSLLGLDNNATLLKQINTALGGTTTEPTNPTTPPTTPPTTPPTTPPTTPPTTPPTTGCGSVPAYVAGTVYNAGNQVSHNGRKYKAKWWTQNEAPGTTGEWGVWQDLGAC
;
A
#
# COMPACT_ATOMS: atom_id res chain seq x y z
N MET A 1 -58.79 -8.77 -82.74
CA MET A 1 -57.34 -8.60 -82.55
C MET A 1 -57.13 -7.11 -82.29
N ILE A 2 -56.71 -6.59 -81.14
CA ILE A 2 -55.85 -7.08 -80.05
C ILE A 2 -56.42 -6.54 -78.71
N ALA A 3 -56.42 -7.40 -77.68
CA ALA A 3 -56.86 -7.16 -76.30
C ALA A 3 -55.73 -6.49 -75.49
N ALA A 4 -56.01 -5.48 -74.64
CA ALA A 4 -56.31 -5.56 -73.19
C ALA A 4 -55.11 -6.07 -72.37
N LEU A 5 -54.70 -5.54 -71.20
CA LEU A 5 -55.33 -4.71 -70.17
C LEU A 5 -54.20 -4.23 -69.21
N LEU A 6 -54.54 -3.27 -68.35
CA LEU A 6 -53.67 -2.44 -67.49
C LEU A 6 -52.85 -3.18 -66.41
N SER A 7 -51.66 -2.63 -66.16
CA SER A 7 -50.68 -3.03 -65.13
C SER A 7 -50.81 -2.18 -63.86
N SER A 8 -50.76 -2.83 -62.69
CA SER A 8 -50.44 -2.19 -61.41
C SER A 8 -49.42 -3.03 -60.64
N ALA A 9 -48.52 -2.32 -59.94
CA ALA A 9 -47.13 -2.69 -59.71
C ALA A 9 -46.88 -3.66 -58.54
N LEU A 10 -45.84 -4.49 -58.71
CA LEU A 10 -45.22 -5.35 -57.71
C LEU A 10 -44.12 -4.59 -56.94
N ALA A 11 -44.00 -4.85 -55.64
CA ALA A 11 -42.72 -4.80 -54.92
C ALA A 11 -42.67 -5.93 -53.87
N ALA A 12 -41.89 -6.97 -54.17
CA ALA A 12 -41.32 -7.91 -53.18
C ALA A 12 -40.18 -7.18 -52.44
N GLY A 13 -39.83 -7.43 -51.17
CA GLY A 13 -39.91 -8.63 -50.35
C GLY A 13 -38.50 -8.88 -49.80
N ALA A 14 -38.25 -8.59 -48.52
CA ALA A 14 -37.05 -9.00 -47.79
C ALA A 14 -37.41 -9.22 -46.32
N LEU A 15 -37.33 -10.48 -45.87
CA LEU A 15 -37.55 -10.90 -44.48
C LEU A 15 -36.33 -10.53 -43.62
N ALA A 16 -36.58 -9.87 -42.49
CA ALA A 16 -35.63 -9.74 -41.38
C ALA A 16 -36.11 -10.62 -40.22
N ALA A 17 -35.23 -11.52 -39.76
CA ALA A 17 -35.44 -12.33 -38.56
C ALA A 17 -35.10 -11.49 -37.32
N THR A 18 -36.10 -11.22 -36.47
CA THR A 18 -35.92 -10.59 -35.16
C THR A 18 -35.68 -11.67 -34.10
N ALA A 19 -34.45 -11.79 -33.62
CA ALA A 19 -34.15 -12.54 -32.41
C ALA A 19 -34.57 -11.70 -31.20
N GLY A 20 -35.47 -12.24 -30.37
CA GLY A 20 -36.00 -11.58 -29.18
C GLY A 20 -34.92 -11.32 -28.13
N LEU A 21 -34.85 -10.08 -27.68
CA LEU A 21 -34.13 -9.67 -26.48
C LEU A 21 -34.83 -10.30 -25.27
N GLY A 22 -34.20 -11.30 -24.66
CA GLY A 22 -34.64 -11.86 -23.39
C GLY A 22 -34.53 -10.81 -22.28
N SER A 23 -35.66 -10.48 -21.67
CA SER A 23 -35.75 -9.67 -20.47
C SER A 23 -35.03 -10.38 -19.31
N ALA A 24 -33.92 -9.81 -18.85
CA ALA A 24 -33.26 -10.24 -17.62
C ALA A 24 -34.18 -9.96 -16.43
N GLN A 25 -34.75 -11.01 -15.86
CA GLN A 25 -35.63 -10.93 -14.71
C GLN A 25 -34.78 -10.77 -13.45
N ALA A 26 -34.93 -9.65 -12.74
CA ALA A 26 -34.28 -9.41 -11.47
C ALA A 26 -34.69 -10.48 -10.45
N ALA A 27 -33.70 -11.14 -9.84
CA ALA A 27 -33.92 -12.06 -8.72
C ALA A 27 -34.32 -11.27 -7.46
N PRO A 28 -35.20 -11.80 -6.60
CA PRO A 28 -35.62 -11.12 -5.39
C PRO A 28 -34.47 -11.04 -4.38
N THR A 29 -34.27 -9.84 -3.84
CA THR A 29 -33.35 -9.53 -2.74
C THR A 29 -33.94 -9.93 -1.39
N SER A 30 -33.22 -10.77 -0.65
CA SER A 30 -33.05 -10.72 0.82
C SER A 30 -32.47 -12.07 1.30
N THR A 31 -31.18 -12.27 1.06
CA THR A 31 -30.37 -13.08 1.95
C THR A 31 -29.45 -12.11 2.67
N THR A 32 -29.46 -12.11 3.99
CA THR A 32 -28.52 -11.36 4.82
C THR A 32 -27.13 -11.78 4.36
N ALA A 33 -26.41 -10.90 3.66
CA ALA A 33 -25.06 -11.19 3.21
C ALA A 33 -24.22 -11.49 4.47
N SER A 34 -23.71 -12.71 4.59
CA SER A 34 -22.74 -13.03 5.64
C SER A 34 -21.52 -12.15 5.38
N ALA A 35 -21.20 -11.25 6.31
CA ALA A 35 -19.97 -10.47 6.26
C ALA A 35 -18.78 -11.42 6.08
N GLY A 36 -17.86 -11.02 5.19
CA GLY A 36 -16.60 -11.71 5.00
C GLY A 36 -15.56 -11.25 6.02
N ASN A 37 -14.49 -12.04 6.16
CA ASN A 37 -13.36 -11.72 7.03
C ASN A 37 -12.05 -11.71 6.24
N VAL A 38 -12.07 -11.27 4.96
CA VAL A 38 -10.83 -11.20 4.17
C VAL A 38 -9.88 -10.18 4.77
N ARG A 39 -8.59 -10.51 4.81
CA ARG A 39 -7.51 -9.70 5.38
C ARG A 39 -6.46 -9.46 4.31
N ILE A 40 -6.47 -8.26 3.75
CA ILE A 40 -5.58 -7.82 2.68
C ILE A 40 -4.65 -6.75 3.25
N ALA A 41 -3.35 -6.82 3.03
CA ALA A 41 -2.43 -5.78 3.49
C ALA A 41 -1.34 -5.45 2.48
N TYR A 42 -0.92 -4.19 2.44
CA TYR A 42 0.18 -3.74 1.59
C TYR A 42 1.54 -3.99 2.24
N TYR A 43 2.46 -4.55 1.47
CA TYR A 43 3.88 -4.62 1.79
C TYR A 43 4.65 -3.81 0.75
N ASP A 44 5.28 -2.73 1.19
CA ASP A 44 5.97 -1.80 0.30
C ASP A 44 7.37 -2.29 -0.05
N GLN A 45 7.75 -2.15 -1.31
CA GLN A 45 9.05 -2.49 -1.87
C GLN A 45 10.20 -1.83 -1.12
N TRP A 46 10.04 -0.58 -0.71
CA TRP A 46 11.06 0.17 0.04
C TRP A 46 11.15 -0.19 1.53
N SER A 47 10.32 -1.13 2.02
CA SER A 47 10.33 -1.58 3.42
C SER A 47 11.69 -2.09 3.89
N VAL A 48 12.50 -2.60 2.96
CA VAL A 48 13.77 -3.29 3.22
C VAL A 48 14.98 -2.36 3.41
N TYR A 49 14.80 -1.03 3.32
CA TYR A 49 15.89 -0.06 3.48
C TYR A 49 15.97 0.49 4.90
N GLY A 50 15.80 1.81 5.07
CA GLY A 50 15.94 2.47 6.38
C GLY A 50 14.98 1.97 7.45
N ASN A 51 13.88 1.33 7.05
CA ASN A 51 12.94 0.69 7.96
C ASN A 51 13.35 -0.72 8.40
N ALA A 52 14.27 -1.37 7.67
CA ALA A 52 14.70 -2.75 7.87
C ALA A 52 13.54 -3.73 8.12
N PHE A 53 12.38 -3.49 7.50
CA PHE A 53 11.21 -4.35 7.60
C PHE A 53 11.27 -5.37 6.46
N TYR A 54 11.93 -6.49 6.73
CA TYR A 54 12.09 -7.61 5.80
C TYR A 54 10.91 -8.60 5.80
N PRO A 55 10.74 -9.43 4.75
CA PRO A 55 9.68 -10.44 4.70
C PRO A 55 9.75 -11.45 5.84
N LYS A 56 10.95 -11.70 6.42
CA LYS A 56 11.11 -12.48 7.65
C LYS A 56 10.22 -11.98 8.79
N HIS A 57 10.03 -10.67 8.92
CA HIS A 57 9.17 -10.10 9.96
C HIS A 57 7.69 -10.42 9.76
N LEU A 58 7.27 -10.75 8.53
CA LEU A 58 5.92 -11.24 8.29
C LEU A 58 5.68 -12.56 9.02
N ASP A 59 6.68 -13.44 9.04
CA ASP A 59 6.68 -14.67 9.82
C ASP A 59 6.89 -14.38 11.32
N THR A 60 8.02 -13.79 11.69
CA THR A 60 8.45 -13.75 13.11
C THR A 60 7.59 -12.86 13.99
N ARG A 61 6.82 -11.92 13.40
CA ARG A 61 5.84 -11.09 14.14
C ARG A 61 4.42 -11.66 14.08
N GLY A 62 4.24 -12.82 13.44
CA GLY A 62 2.96 -13.52 13.30
C GLY A 62 1.96 -12.81 12.37
N ILE A 63 2.45 -12.04 11.39
CA ILE A 63 1.62 -11.28 10.44
C ILE A 63 1.09 -12.21 9.34
N ALA A 64 1.98 -13.00 8.72
CA ALA A 64 1.67 -13.85 7.58
C ALA A 64 0.58 -14.89 7.87
N SER A 65 0.53 -15.42 9.10
CA SER A 65 -0.50 -16.38 9.52
C SER A 65 -1.88 -15.75 9.71
N GLN A 66 -1.98 -14.42 9.73
CA GLN A 66 -3.22 -13.69 9.93
C GLN A 66 -3.67 -12.93 8.67
N LEU A 67 -3.01 -13.13 7.53
CA LEU A 67 -3.38 -12.47 6.27
C LEU A 67 -3.86 -13.50 5.26
N ASP A 68 -4.81 -13.09 4.42
CA ASP A 68 -5.25 -13.86 3.28
C ASP A 68 -4.48 -13.44 2.02
N VAL A 69 -4.23 -12.13 1.87
CA VAL A 69 -3.58 -11.54 0.70
C VAL A 69 -2.57 -10.47 1.11
N ILE A 70 -1.38 -10.51 0.52
CA ILE A 70 -0.44 -9.39 0.49
C ILE A 70 -0.55 -8.71 -0.86
N ASN A 71 -0.75 -7.40 -0.89
CA ASN A 71 -0.52 -6.59 -2.08
C ASN A 71 0.92 -6.06 -2.01
N TYR A 72 1.79 -6.53 -2.89
CA TYR A 72 3.16 -6.04 -2.98
C TYR A 72 3.20 -4.75 -3.82
N SER A 73 3.56 -3.64 -3.19
CA SER A 73 3.58 -2.29 -3.75
C SER A 73 5.01 -1.89 -4.15
N PHE A 74 5.32 -1.50 -5.40
CA PHE A 74 4.44 -1.38 -6.56
C PHE A 74 5.13 -1.77 -7.87
N GLY A 75 4.35 -2.36 -8.79
CA GLY A 75 4.69 -2.41 -10.21
C GLY A 75 4.26 -1.14 -10.93
N ASN A 76 4.92 -0.83 -12.05
CA ASN A 76 4.71 0.41 -12.81
C ASN A 76 4.44 0.15 -14.31
N ILE A 77 3.90 1.14 -15.01
CA ILE A 77 3.62 1.14 -16.45
C ILE A 77 4.67 1.97 -17.19
N HIS A 78 5.29 1.37 -18.21
CA HIS A 78 6.36 2.03 -18.94
C HIS A 78 5.83 3.27 -19.69
N PRO A 79 6.47 4.45 -19.57
CA PRO A 79 6.00 5.74 -20.12
C PRO A 79 5.66 5.83 -21.62
N THR A 80 6.08 4.84 -22.41
CA THR A 80 6.02 4.88 -23.88
C THR A 80 5.59 3.54 -24.44
N ASN A 81 6.15 2.44 -23.90
CA ASN A 81 5.75 1.11 -24.31
C ASN A 81 4.37 0.71 -23.76
N LEU A 82 3.91 1.33 -22.67
CA LEU A 82 2.63 1.04 -22.00
C LEU A 82 2.50 -0.43 -21.59
N THR A 83 3.59 -0.99 -21.09
CA THR A 83 3.68 -2.36 -20.56
C THR A 83 4.05 -2.31 -19.09
N CYS A 84 3.75 -3.37 -18.34
CA CYS A 84 4.46 -3.60 -17.09
C CYS A 84 5.97 -3.64 -17.37
N PHE A 85 6.76 -3.08 -16.46
CA PHE A 85 8.21 -3.10 -16.52
C PHE A 85 8.79 -3.16 -15.11
N MET A 86 10.10 -3.37 -15.02
CA MET A 86 10.87 -3.18 -13.79
C MET A 86 12.06 -2.29 -14.14
N ALA A 87 12.50 -1.51 -13.16
CA ALA A 87 13.68 -0.66 -13.26
C ALA A 87 14.26 -0.49 -11.87
N ASN A 88 15.47 0.05 -11.77
CA ASN A 88 16.04 0.51 -10.51
C ASN A 88 16.23 2.03 -10.56
N LYS A 89 15.17 2.77 -10.26
CA LYS A 89 15.10 4.23 -10.32
C LYS A 89 14.05 4.73 -9.33
N ALA A 90 14.48 5.59 -8.40
CA ALA A 90 13.57 6.24 -7.44
C ALA A 90 12.50 7.10 -8.14
N ALA A 91 11.32 7.17 -7.52
CA ALA A 91 10.16 7.90 -8.05
C ALA A 91 10.39 9.41 -8.14
N GLY A 92 11.12 10.01 -7.20
CA GLY A 92 11.18 11.47 -7.03
C GLY A 92 10.20 11.95 -5.96
N ASP A 93 10.11 13.26 -5.75
CA ASP A 93 9.21 13.88 -4.78
C ASP A 93 7.80 14.15 -5.34
N ASP A 94 6.80 14.24 -4.46
CA ASP A 94 5.38 14.41 -4.83
C ASP A 94 5.04 15.75 -5.52
N ASN A 95 5.95 16.74 -5.53
CA ASN A 95 5.74 18.01 -6.23
C ASN A 95 6.29 17.99 -7.66
N ASN A 96 6.86 16.87 -8.10
CA ASN A 96 7.39 16.72 -9.44
C ASN A 96 6.36 16.06 -10.38
N PRO A 97 5.91 16.71 -11.46
CA PRO A 97 4.94 16.13 -12.41
C PRO A 97 5.43 14.90 -13.18
N ASN A 98 6.73 14.61 -13.10
CA ASN A 98 7.36 13.43 -13.69
C ASN A 98 7.85 12.45 -12.62
N ALA A 99 7.41 12.62 -11.37
CA ALA A 99 7.67 11.59 -10.38
C ALA A 99 7.00 10.29 -10.83
N GLY A 100 7.73 9.19 -10.70
CA GLY A 100 7.28 7.87 -11.16
C GLY A 100 7.62 7.52 -12.61
N ASP A 101 8.00 8.49 -13.46
CA ASP A 101 8.31 8.22 -14.87
C ASP A 101 9.50 7.25 -14.99
N GLY A 102 9.25 6.02 -15.44
CA GLY A 102 10.29 4.98 -15.56
C GLY A 102 10.87 4.53 -14.21
N ALA A 103 10.20 4.83 -13.11
CA ALA A 103 10.63 4.45 -11.77
C ALA A 103 10.24 3.01 -11.41
N GLY A 104 10.99 2.44 -10.49
CA GLY A 104 10.86 1.08 -9.97
C GLY A 104 12.05 0.77 -9.07
N ASP A 105 12.01 -0.35 -8.36
CA ASP A 105 13.13 -0.77 -7.52
C ASP A 105 13.39 -2.28 -7.64
N SER A 106 13.82 -2.68 -8.83
CA SER A 106 14.24 -4.05 -9.14
C SER A 106 15.37 -4.54 -8.22
N TYR A 107 16.08 -3.63 -7.55
CA TYR A 107 17.09 -4.00 -6.56
C TYR A 107 16.44 -4.62 -5.33
N ALA A 108 15.49 -3.96 -4.68
CA ALA A 108 14.72 -4.56 -3.58
C ALA A 108 13.98 -5.82 -4.03
N ASP A 109 13.40 -5.80 -5.23
CA ASP A 109 12.55 -6.88 -5.72
C ASP A 109 13.32 -8.19 -5.86
N TYR A 110 14.45 -8.21 -6.57
CA TYR A 110 15.12 -9.47 -6.91
C TYR A 110 16.65 -9.45 -6.95
N GLN A 111 17.32 -8.38 -6.49
CA GLN A 111 18.80 -8.28 -6.52
C GLN A 111 19.45 -8.02 -5.14
N LYS A 112 18.68 -7.55 -4.14
CA LYS A 112 19.17 -7.36 -2.78
C LYS A 112 19.30 -8.71 -2.07
N SER A 113 20.53 -9.15 -1.80
CA SER A 113 20.76 -10.36 -1.02
C SER A 113 20.37 -10.19 0.46
N PHE A 114 19.87 -11.27 1.05
CA PHE A 114 19.53 -11.39 2.47
C PHE A 114 20.51 -12.33 3.17
N SER A 115 20.92 -11.94 4.39
CA SER A 115 21.71 -12.80 5.25
C SER A 115 20.83 -13.89 5.87
N ALA A 116 21.41 -14.96 6.42
CA ALA A 116 20.67 -15.95 7.20
C ALA A 116 19.86 -15.32 8.36
N ALA A 117 20.35 -14.20 8.91
CA ALA A 117 19.64 -13.48 9.97
C ALA A 117 18.40 -12.73 9.45
N ASP A 118 18.36 -12.38 8.16
CA ASP A 118 17.29 -11.57 7.56
C ASP A 118 16.36 -12.39 6.65
N SER A 119 16.76 -13.59 6.26
CA SER A 119 15.94 -14.49 5.43
C SER A 119 14.81 -15.17 6.20
N VAL A 120 13.71 -15.45 5.52
CA VAL A 120 12.51 -16.09 6.07
C VAL A 120 12.83 -17.52 6.54
N ASP A 121 13.58 -18.28 5.75
CA ASP A 121 13.93 -19.66 6.07
C ASP A 121 15.18 -19.80 6.96
N GLY A 122 15.83 -18.69 7.29
CA GLY A 122 17.06 -18.67 8.07
C GLY A 122 18.33 -19.05 7.29
N VAL A 123 18.27 -19.09 5.96
CA VAL A 123 19.39 -19.42 5.07
C VAL A 123 19.78 -18.18 4.27
N ALA A 124 21.08 -17.88 4.20
CA ALA A 124 21.56 -16.76 3.40
C ALA A 124 21.34 -17.00 1.90
N ASP A 125 20.97 -15.95 1.19
CA ASP A 125 20.90 -15.96 -0.27
C ASP A 125 22.28 -16.31 -0.87
N LYS A 126 22.26 -16.98 -2.02
CA LYS A 126 23.48 -17.37 -2.75
C LYS A 126 23.62 -16.53 -4.02
N TRP A 127 24.86 -16.25 -4.38
CA TRP A 127 25.18 -15.43 -5.55
C TRP A 127 24.75 -16.06 -6.88
N ASP A 128 24.58 -17.38 -6.94
CA ASP A 128 24.22 -18.16 -8.14
C ASP A 128 22.72 -18.50 -8.21
N GLN A 129 21.90 -17.99 -7.30
CA GLN A 129 20.44 -18.11 -7.39
C GLN A 129 19.91 -17.26 -8.56
N PRO A 130 18.88 -17.73 -9.29
CA PRO A 130 18.29 -16.94 -10.37
C PRO A 130 17.70 -15.61 -9.90
N ILE A 131 17.18 -15.55 -8.67
CA ILE A 131 16.72 -14.32 -8.01
C ILE A 131 17.09 -14.36 -6.53
N VAL A 132 17.31 -13.19 -5.96
CA VAL A 132 17.37 -12.94 -4.51
C VAL A 132 16.24 -11.96 -4.17
N GLY A 133 16.41 -11.04 -3.21
CA GLY A 133 15.47 -9.95 -3.00
C GLY A 133 14.17 -10.37 -2.32
N VAL A 134 13.24 -9.43 -2.21
CA VAL A 134 11.91 -9.68 -1.64
C VAL A 134 11.18 -10.82 -2.37
N PHE A 135 11.39 -10.98 -3.67
CA PHE A 135 10.78 -12.03 -4.48
C PHE A 135 11.25 -13.43 -4.06
N ASN A 136 12.56 -13.62 -3.81
CA ASN A 136 13.02 -14.91 -3.27
C ASN A 136 12.43 -15.15 -1.87
N GLN A 137 12.45 -14.12 -1.02
CA GLN A 137 11.92 -14.20 0.35
C GLN A 137 10.41 -14.49 0.39
N PHE A 138 9.65 -14.04 -0.61
CA PHE A 138 8.23 -14.41 -0.76
C PHE A 138 8.03 -15.87 -1.19
N LYS A 139 8.94 -16.48 -1.95
CA LYS A 139 8.88 -17.93 -2.20
C LYS A 139 9.03 -18.72 -0.90
N GLU A 140 10.01 -18.33 -0.08
CA GLU A 140 10.24 -18.94 1.24
C GLU A 140 9.01 -18.74 2.14
N LEU A 141 8.44 -17.53 2.17
CA LEU A 141 7.24 -17.23 2.95
C LEU A 141 6.03 -18.08 2.52
N LYS A 142 5.80 -18.24 1.20
CA LYS A 142 4.70 -19.08 0.69
C LYS A 142 4.91 -20.56 0.95
N ALA A 143 6.15 -21.03 1.00
CA ALA A 143 6.45 -22.40 1.42
C ALA A 143 6.03 -22.65 2.88
N LYS A 144 6.18 -21.64 3.75
CA LYS A 144 5.75 -21.69 5.15
C LYS A 144 4.24 -21.43 5.33
N TYR A 145 3.65 -20.59 4.49
CA TYR A 145 2.24 -20.18 4.54
C TYR A 145 1.53 -20.41 3.20
N PRO A 146 1.19 -21.67 2.86
CA PRO A 146 0.61 -21.99 1.55
C PRO A 146 -0.80 -21.41 1.30
N HIS A 147 -1.49 -20.96 2.35
CA HIS A 147 -2.77 -20.26 2.24
C HIS A 147 -2.61 -18.82 1.74
N LEU A 148 -1.50 -18.16 2.10
CA LEU A 148 -1.24 -16.76 1.83
C LEU A 148 -1.12 -16.52 0.32
N LYS A 149 -1.86 -15.53 -0.17
CA LYS A 149 -1.79 -15.05 -1.55
C LYS A 149 -0.95 -13.79 -1.64
N ILE A 150 -0.22 -13.62 -2.74
CA ILE A 150 0.55 -12.40 -2.99
C ILE A 150 0.14 -11.83 -4.34
N ASN A 151 -0.45 -10.65 -4.37
CA ASN A 151 -0.69 -9.90 -5.60
C ASN A 151 0.45 -8.91 -5.83
N ILE A 152 0.78 -8.65 -7.09
CA ILE A 152 1.52 -7.44 -7.44
C ILE A 152 0.51 -6.29 -7.56
N SER A 153 0.72 -5.19 -6.85
CA SER A 153 -0.09 -3.98 -7.01
C SER A 153 0.55 -3.05 -8.02
N LEU A 154 -0.19 -2.70 -9.07
CA LEU A 154 0.25 -1.80 -10.12
C LEU A 154 -0.23 -0.38 -9.81
N GLY A 155 0.67 0.59 -9.79
CA GLY A 155 0.33 1.99 -9.56
C GLY A 155 0.64 2.47 -8.15
N GLY A 156 -0.38 2.91 -7.43
CA GLY A 156 -0.28 3.78 -6.26
C GLY A 156 -0.15 5.24 -6.68
N TRP A 157 -0.09 6.12 -5.68
CA TRP A 157 -0.06 7.58 -5.84
C TRP A 157 0.85 8.04 -6.99
N THR A 158 2.14 7.70 -6.95
CA THR A 158 3.15 8.24 -7.86
C THR A 158 3.30 7.45 -9.18
N TYR A 159 2.89 6.18 -9.27
CA TYR A 159 3.06 5.36 -10.49
C TYR A 159 1.79 5.27 -11.35
N SER A 160 0.76 6.06 -11.03
CA SER A 160 -0.53 6.01 -11.72
C SER A 160 -0.59 6.74 -13.07
N LYS A 161 0.44 7.53 -13.41
CA LYS A 161 0.40 8.48 -14.53
C LYS A 161 -0.01 7.89 -15.88
N TYR A 162 0.47 6.71 -16.22
CA TYR A 162 0.30 6.11 -17.56
C TYR A 162 -0.85 5.11 -17.68
N PHE A 163 -1.70 4.97 -16.65
CA PHE A 163 -2.89 4.13 -16.76
C PHE A 163 -3.85 4.64 -17.84
N HIS A 164 -4.07 5.96 -17.90
CA HIS A 164 -4.92 6.58 -18.92
C HIS A 164 -4.52 6.14 -20.34
N ASP A 165 -3.22 6.27 -20.66
CA ASP A 165 -2.70 5.92 -21.98
C ASP A 165 -2.82 4.42 -22.26
N ALA A 166 -2.48 3.58 -21.27
CA ALA A 166 -2.55 2.14 -21.42
C ALA A 166 -4.00 1.63 -21.54
N ALA A 167 -4.95 2.26 -20.85
CA ALA A 167 -6.36 1.88 -20.86
C ALA A 167 -7.11 2.35 -22.12
N LYS A 168 -6.56 3.33 -22.86
CA LYS A 168 -7.25 4.10 -23.90
C LYS A 168 -7.87 3.30 -25.05
N THR A 169 -7.18 2.26 -25.50
CA THR A 169 -7.60 1.46 -26.66
C THR A 169 -7.62 -0.03 -26.34
N ASP A 170 -8.37 -0.82 -27.10
CA ASP A 170 -8.36 -2.29 -26.98
C ASP A 170 -6.95 -2.88 -27.15
N ALA A 171 -6.21 -2.39 -28.14
CA ALA A 171 -4.84 -2.83 -28.40
C ALA A 171 -3.88 -2.49 -27.25
N SER A 172 -3.94 -1.28 -26.71
CA SER A 172 -3.09 -0.87 -25.57
C SER A 172 -3.44 -1.64 -24.29
N ARG A 173 -4.74 -1.89 -24.02
CA ARG A 173 -5.17 -2.71 -22.87
C ARG A 173 -4.62 -4.12 -22.96
N LYS A 174 -4.81 -4.79 -24.10
CA LYS A 174 -4.28 -6.15 -24.34
C LYS A 174 -2.76 -6.20 -24.19
N LYS A 175 -2.06 -5.17 -24.68
CA LYS A 175 -0.61 -5.05 -24.56
C LYS A 175 -0.17 -4.91 -23.11
N LEU A 176 -0.79 -4.01 -22.34
CA LEU A 176 -0.51 -3.86 -20.91
C LEU A 176 -0.75 -5.18 -20.18
N VAL A 177 -1.96 -5.71 -20.26
CA VAL A 177 -2.36 -6.91 -19.51
C VAL A 177 -1.47 -8.10 -19.82
N SER A 178 -1.19 -8.36 -21.11
CA SER A 178 -0.33 -9.49 -21.51
C SER A 178 1.09 -9.35 -21.00
N SER A 179 1.65 -8.13 -20.98
CA SER A 179 2.98 -7.88 -20.42
C SER A 179 3.02 -8.09 -18.91
N CYS A 180 1.97 -7.71 -18.17
CA CYS A 180 1.90 -7.91 -16.73
C CYS A 180 1.75 -9.39 -16.37
N VAL A 181 0.94 -10.15 -17.11
CA VAL A 181 0.83 -11.61 -16.97
C VAL A 181 2.17 -12.28 -17.26
N ASP A 182 2.89 -11.85 -18.31
CA ASP A 182 4.19 -12.39 -18.66
C ASP A 182 5.26 -12.13 -17.59
N GLN A 183 5.37 -10.88 -17.14
CA GLN A 183 6.39 -10.49 -16.16
C GLN A 183 6.12 -11.11 -14.79
N TYR A 184 4.90 -10.98 -14.25
CA TYR A 184 4.62 -11.33 -12.87
C TYR A 184 4.06 -12.74 -12.68
N LEU A 185 3.20 -13.24 -13.57
CA LEU A 185 2.58 -14.55 -13.38
C LEU A 185 3.41 -15.67 -14.01
N LYS A 186 3.86 -15.49 -15.26
CA LYS A 186 4.86 -16.40 -15.84
C LYS A 186 6.23 -16.20 -15.22
N GLY A 187 6.48 -15.07 -14.56
CA GLY A 187 7.71 -14.80 -13.81
C GLY A 187 8.91 -14.48 -14.69
N ASN A 188 8.69 -13.94 -15.88
CA ASN A 188 9.76 -13.54 -16.81
C ASN A 188 10.31 -12.17 -16.40
N LEU A 189 11.29 -12.17 -15.49
CA LEU A 189 11.92 -10.94 -15.05
C LEU A 189 13.01 -10.47 -16.04
N PRO A 190 13.22 -9.15 -16.20
CA PRO A 190 14.43 -8.63 -16.82
C PRO A 190 15.68 -9.19 -16.16
N VAL A 191 16.76 -9.39 -16.94
CA VAL A 191 18.05 -9.78 -16.37
C VAL A 191 18.81 -8.53 -15.97
N GLU A 192 18.96 -8.29 -14.66
CA GLU A 192 19.61 -7.13 -14.08
C GLU A 192 20.50 -7.56 -12.91
N GLY A 193 21.71 -6.99 -12.81
CA GLY A 193 22.62 -7.28 -11.70
C GLY A 193 23.07 -8.75 -11.60
N GLY A 194 22.87 -9.56 -12.64
CA GLY A 194 23.13 -11.01 -12.64
C GLY A 194 21.93 -11.87 -12.21
N TYR A 195 20.80 -11.27 -11.88
CA TYR A 195 19.57 -11.94 -11.45
C TYR A 195 18.44 -11.72 -12.45
N GLY A 196 17.37 -12.50 -12.34
CA GLY A 196 16.20 -12.48 -13.22
C GLY A 196 16.28 -13.52 -14.34
N GLY A 197 15.43 -13.34 -15.35
CA GLY A 197 15.30 -14.27 -16.47
C GLY A 197 13.95 -15.01 -16.50
N ALA A 198 13.77 -15.83 -17.54
CA ALA A 198 12.52 -16.50 -17.83
C ALA A 198 12.08 -17.44 -16.69
N GLY A 199 10.83 -17.33 -16.25
CA GLY A 199 10.24 -18.19 -15.22
C GLY A 199 10.79 -18.01 -13.81
N THR A 200 11.73 -17.09 -13.59
CA THR A 200 12.43 -17.00 -12.30
C THR A 200 11.55 -16.52 -11.16
N ALA A 201 10.51 -15.74 -11.42
CA ALA A 201 9.49 -15.34 -10.43
C ALA A 201 8.21 -16.18 -10.47
N ALA A 202 8.16 -17.25 -11.27
CA ALA A 202 6.94 -18.04 -11.42
C ALA A 202 6.47 -18.62 -10.07
N GLY A 203 5.16 -18.54 -9.82
CA GLY A 203 4.55 -19.05 -8.59
C GLY A 203 4.61 -18.12 -7.38
N ILE A 204 5.33 -16.99 -7.45
CA ILE A 204 5.31 -15.96 -6.39
C ILE A 204 3.94 -15.30 -6.33
N PHE A 205 3.46 -14.77 -7.45
CA PHE A 205 2.23 -13.99 -7.49
C PHE A 205 0.99 -14.86 -7.75
N ASP A 206 -0.10 -14.53 -7.06
CA ASP A 206 -1.42 -15.17 -7.12
C ASP A 206 -2.48 -14.27 -7.75
N GLY A 207 -2.09 -13.08 -8.21
CA GLY A 207 -3.00 -12.14 -8.83
C GLY A 207 -2.35 -10.79 -9.09
N ILE A 208 -3.20 -9.86 -9.52
CA ILE A 208 -2.84 -8.48 -9.81
C ILE A 208 -3.82 -7.59 -9.06
N ASP A 209 -3.28 -6.57 -8.40
CA ASP A 209 -4.03 -5.48 -7.80
C ASP A 209 -3.83 -4.22 -8.66
N ILE A 210 -4.91 -3.48 -8.94
CA ILE A 210 -4.86 -2.24 -9.71
C ILE A 210 -5.09 -1.06 -8.78
N ASP A 211 -4.08 -0.22 -8.62
CA ASP A 211 -4.12 0.98 -7.81
C ASP A 211 -3.92 2.20 -8.71
N TRP A 212 -4.93 2.48 -9.54
CA TRP A 212 -4.94 3.67 -10.40
C TRP A 212 -5.57 4.84 -9.63
N GLU A 213 -4.76 5.84 -9.32
CA GLU A 213 -5.17 7.06 -8.62
C GLU A 213 -5.12 8.30 -9.55
N TYR A 214 -6.22 8.70 -10.21
CA TYR A 214 -7.52 8.04 -10.30
C TYR A 214 -8.09 8.12 -11.72
N PRO A 215 -8.86 7.11 -12.19
CA PRO A 215 -9.50 7.17 -13.50
C PRO A 215 -10.35 8.44 -13.65
N GLY A 216 -10.08 9.23 -14.69
CA GLY A 216 -10.91 10.37 -15.10
C GLY A 216 -10.90 11.57 -14.17
N SER A 217 -10.10 11.55 -13.10
CA SER A 217 -10.02 12.62 -12.10
C SER A 217 -8.65 13.29 -12.11
N SER A 218 -8.65 14.61 -11.94
CA SER A 218 -7.44 15.40 -11.68
C SER A 218 -6.96 15.30 -10.22
N GLY A 219 -7.68 14.57 -9.36
CA GLY A 219 -7.36 14.44 -7.93
C GLY A 219 -6.31 13.39 -7.59
N GLY A 220 -5.56 12.90 -8.59
CA GLY A 220 -4.39 12.04 -8.38
C GLY A 220 -3.10 12.83 -8.24
N HIS A 221 -1.96 12.13 -8.21
CA HIS A 221 -0.64 12.75 -8.17
C HIS A 221 -0.41 13.74 -9.34
N LEU A 222 0.38 14.78 -9.06
CA LEU A 222 0.70 15.82 -10.03
C LEU A 222 1.28 15.22 -11.32
N GLY A 223 0.74 15.63 -12.48
CA GLY A 223 1.20 15.16 -13.78
C GLY A 223 0.58 13.84 -14.25
N ASN A 224 -0.29 13.20 -13.44
CA ASN A 224 -1.06 12.06 -13.92
C ASN A 224 -1.89 12.43 -15.15
N HIS A 225 -1.91 11.54 -16.15
CA HIS A 225 -2.80 11.69 -17.28
C HIS A 225 -4.20 11.21 -16.91
N TYR A 226 -5.23 11.91 -17.38
CA TYR A 226 -6.62 11.57 -17.13
C TYR A 226 -7.52 12.10 -18.26
N GLY A 227 -8.67 11.47 -18.46
CA GLY A 227 -9.69 11.92 -19.40
C GLY A 227 -11.07 11.33 -19.08
N PRO A 228 -12.17 11.96 -19.55
CA PRO A 228 -13.52 11.47 -19.26
C PRO A 228 -13.78 10.04 -19.77
N GLU A 229 -13.05 9.59 -20.80
CA GLU A 229 -13.12 8.22 -21.31
C GLU A 229 -12.61 7.15 -20.32
N ASP A 230 -11.85 7.56 -19.29
CA ASP A 230 -11.33 6.65 -18.27
C ASP A 230 -12.45 5.94 -17.52
N LYS A 231 -13.65 6.54 -17.44
CA LYS A 231 -14.81 5.90 -16.82
C LYS A 231 -15.15 4.55 -17.44
N GLN A 232 -15.20 4.49 -18.77
CA GLN A 232 -15.44 3.23 -19.48
C GLN A 232 -14.14 2.44 -19.69
N ASN A 233 -13.02 3.13 -19.92
CA ASN A 233 -11.75 2.45 -20.18
C ASN A 233 -11.23 1.69 -18.95
N PHE A 234 -11.49 2.16 -17.74
CA PHE A 234 -11.14 1.43 -16.52
C PHE A 234 -11.93 0.11 -16.42
N THR A 235 -13.25 0.14 -16.67
CA THR A 235 -14.08 -1.08 -16.73
C THR A 235 -13.58 -2.05 -17.78
N LEU A 236 -13.23 -1.57 -18.97
CA LEU A 236 -12.69 -2.40 -20.06
C LEU A 236 -11.29 -2.96 -19.73
N LEU A 237 -10.46 -2.20 -19.00
CA LEU A 237 -9.17 -2.67 -18.53
C LEU A 237 -9.32 -3.80 -17.51
N LEU A 238 -10.22 -3.66 -16.54
CA LEU A 238 -10.53 -4.73 -15.57
C LEU A 238 -11.10 -5.97 -16.26
N ALA A 239 -11.95 -5.80 -17.27
CA ALA A 239 -12.46 -6.90 -18.08
C ALA A 239 -11.33 -7.66 -18.81
N GLU A 240 -10.38 -6.94 -19.40
CA GLU A 240 -9.24 -7.55 -20.09
C GLU A 240 -8.29 -8.27 -19.12
N PHE A 241 -7.99 -7.68 -17.95
CA PHE A 241 -7.26 -8.38 -16.89
C PHE A 241 -7.96 -9.66 -16.48
N ARG A 242 -9.26 -9.60 -16.14
CA ARG A 242 -10.03 -10.78 -15.74
C ARG A 242 -9.99 -11.88 -16.80
N LYS A 243 -10.16 -11.51 -18.08
CA LYS A 243 -10.09 -12.45 -19.20
C LYS A 243 -8.74 -13.17 -19.25
N GLN A 244 -7.63 -12.44 -19.32
CA GLN A 244 -6.31 -13.06 -19.45
C GLN A 244 -5.86 -13.81 -18.19
N LEU A 245 -6.27 -13.35 -17.00
CA LEU A 245 -6.04 -14.08 -15.75
C LEU A 245 -6.79 -15.43 -15.73
N ASN A 246 -8.02 -15.47 -16.23
CA ASN A 246 -8.78 -16.70 -16.34
C ASN A 246 -8.18 -17.65 -17.39
N GLU A 247 -7.76 -17.13 -18.55
CA GLU A 247 -7.09 -17.91 -19.60
C GLU A 247 -5.77 -18.52 -19.09
N TYR A 248 -4.95 -17.71 -18.43
CA TYR A 248 -3.71 -18.19 -17.81
C TYR A 248 -3.99 -19.21 -16.71
N GLY A 249 -4.99 -18.96 -15.86
CA GLY A 249 -5.46 -19.91 -14.85
C GLY A 249 -5.88 -21.25 -15.41
N ALA A 250 -6.71 -21.25 -16.45
CA ALA A 250 -7.17 -22.46 -17.14
C ALA A 250 -6.01 -23.26 -17.73
N ALA A 251 -5.02 -22.57 -18.33
CA ALA A 251 -3.82 -23.20 -18.87
C ALA A 251 -2.85 -23.74 -17.79
N ASN A 252 -2.97 -23.29 -16.54
CA ASN A 252 -2.07 -23.62 -15.43
C ASN A 252 -2.83 -24.32 -14.29
N GLY A 253 -3.46 -25.45 -14.62
CA GLY A 253 -4.11 -26.33 -13.63
C GLY A 253 -5.44 -25.81 -13.07
N GLY A 254 -6.10 -24.89 -13.77
CA GLY A 254 -7.39 -24.34 -13.35
C GLY A 254 -7.29 -23.38 -12.15
N LYS A 255 -6.10 -22.86 -11.85
CA LYS A 255 -5.89 -21.93 -10.74
C LYS A 255 -6.62 -20.62 -11.01
N LYS A 256 -7.45 -20.17 -10.06
CA LYS A 256 -8.02 -18.82 -10.09
C LYS A 256 -6.98 -17.82 -9.61
N TYR A 257 -6.62 -16.85 -10.46
CA TYR A 257 -5.80 -15.70 -10.08
C TYR A 257 -6.69 -14.54 -9.63
N LEU A 258 -6.26 -13.85 -8.58
CA LEU A 258 -6.98 -12.70 -8.02
C LEU A 258 -6.87 -11.49 -8.95
N LEU A 259 -7.96 -10.73 -9.07
CA LEU A 259 -7.94 -9.35 -9.53
C LEU A 259 -8.57 -8.49 -8.46
N THR A 260 -7.79 -7.60 -7.87
CA THR A 260 -8.26 -6.63 -6.88
C THR A 260 -7.98 -5.22 -7.38
N ALA A 261 -8.58 -4.22 -6.75
CA ALA A 261 -8.25 -2.83 -7.02
C ALA A 261 -8.36 -1.98 -5.76
N ALA A 262 -7.41 -1.07 -5.55
CA ALA A 262 -7.56 0.04 -4.62
C ALA A 262 -8.41 1.13 -5.27
N LEU A 263 -9.42 1.61 -4.55
CA LEU A 263 -10.47 2.46 -5.11
C LEU A 263 -10.79 3.64 -4.19
N PRO A 264 -11.19 4.79 -4.75
CA PRO A 264 -11.35 6.03 -4.00
C PRO A 264 -12.51 6.01 -3.01
N ALA A 265 -12.39 6.80 -1.95
CA ALA A 265 -13.44 7.04 -0.96
C ALA A 265 -14.25 8.35 -1.18
N GLY A 266 -13.95 9.09 -2.24
CA GLY A 266 -14.55 10.40 -2.52
C GLY A 266 -15.52 10.43 -3.68
N GLN A 267 -16.68 11.06 -3.53
CA GLN A 267 -17.63 11.24 -4.63
C GLN A 267 -17.04 12.02 -5.82
N ASP A 268 -16.07 12.90 -5.56
CA ASP A 268 -15.31 13.64 -6.57
C ASP A 268 -14.50 12.72 -7.50
N LYS A 269 -14.13 11.54 -7.03
CA LYS A 269 -13.38 10.51 -7.76
C LYS A 269 -14.28 9.34 -8.19
N ILE A 270 -15.17 8.86 -7.31
CA ILE A 270 -16.06 7.71 -7.56
C ILE A 270 -16.99 7.97 -8.75
N LYS A 271 -17.43 9.22 -8.98
CA LYS A 271 -18.30 9.57 -10.13
C LYS A 271 -17.71 9.20 -11.50
N TYR A 272 -16.39 9.05 -11.59
CA TYR A 272 -15.67 8.64 -12.80
C TYR A 272 -15.51 7.12 -12.92
N ILE A 273 -16.19 6.33 -12.10
CA ILE A 273 -16.11 4.86 -12.15
C ILE A 273 -17.51 4.27 -12.38
N GLU A 274 -17.60 3.21 -13.18
CA GLU A 274 -18.84 2.44 -13.37
C GLU A 274 -19.02 1.45 -12.22
N THR A 275 -19.39 1.98 -11.04
CA THR A 275 -19.54 1.24 -9.77
C THR A 275 -20.42 -0.01 -9.90
N ASP A 276 -21.43 0.05 -10.78
CA ASP A 276 -22.41 -0.99 -11.06
C ASP A 276 -21.88 -2.12 -11.96
N LYS A 277 -20.73 -1.91 -12.61
CA LYS A 277 -20.18 -2.85 -13.60
C LYS A 277 -18.89 -3.52 -13.14
N ILE A 278 -17.99 -2.78 -12.48
CA ILE A 278 -16.65 -3.29 -12.21
C ILE A 278 -16.63 -4.48 -11.22
N GLY A 279 -17.67 -4.60 -10.38
CA GLY A 279 -17.84 -5.73 -9.45
C GLY A 279 -17.96 -7.10 -10.11
N ALA A 280 -18.26 -7.16 -11.42
CA ALA A 280 -18.26 -8.41 -12.20
C ALA A 280 -16.85 -8.98 -12.42
N TYR A 281 -15.82 -8.13 -12.40
CA TYR A 281 -14.45 -8.52 -12.73
C TYR A 281 -13.55 -8.67 -11.49
N LEU A 282 -13.80 -7.87 -10.46
CA LEU A 282 -13.00 -7.87 -9.24
C LEU A 282 -13.38 -9.03 -8.31
N ASP A 283 -12.36 -9.60 -7.65
CA ASP A 283 -12.54 -10.43 -6.47
C ASP A 283 -12.80 -9.56 -5.24
N TYR A 284 -12.00 -8.50 -5.08
CA TYR A 284 -12.17 -7.50 -4.03
C TYR A 284 -11.94 -6.08 -4.55
N ALA A 285 -12.74 -5.15 -4.02
CA ALA A 285 -12.54 -3.70 -4.13
C ALA A 285 -12.05 -3.18 -2.78
N ASN A 286 -10.82 -2.67 -2.74
CA ASN A 286 -10.16 -2.16 -1.57
C ASN A 286 -10.41 -0.66 -1.46
N ILE A 287 -11.42 -0.24 -0.71
CA ILE A 287 -11.75 1.19 -0.64
C ILE A 287 -10.77 1.88 0.31
N MET A 288 -10.06 2.88 -0.22
CA MET A 288 -9.06 3.66 0.53
C MET A 288 -9.76 4.66 1.46
N THR A 289 -10.43 4.15 2.49
CA THR A 289 -11.24 4.92 3.46
C THR A 289 -10.39 5.58 4.54
N TYR A 290 -9.29 6.20 4.10
CA TYR A 290 -8.34 6.98 4.88
C TYR A 290 -7.90 8.19 4.03
N ASP A 291 -6.98 9.02 4.52
CA ASP A 291 -6.50 10.20 3.80
C ASP A 291 -7.56 11.25 3.47
N MET A 292 -8.61 11.32 4.29
CA MET A 292 -9.71 12.27 4.13
C MET A 292 -9.33 13.69 4.58
N HIS A 293 -8.39 13.81 5.53
CA HIS A 293 -7.83 15.06 6.04
C HIS A 293 -6.37 14.90 6.40
N GLY A 294 -5.54 15.91 6.14
CA GLY A 294 -4.10 15.79 6.31
C GLY A 294 -3.36 17.13 6.28
N ALA A 295 -2.03 17.08 6.36
CA ALA A 295 -1.20 18.28 6.44
C ALA A 295 -1.26 19.20 5.20
N TRP A 296 -1.92 18.80 4.10
CA TRP A 296 -2.29 19.71 3.01
C TRP A 296 -3.33 20.74 3.45
N ASP A 297 -4.10 20.46 4.50
CA ASP A 297 -4.89 21.42 5.26
C ASP A 297 -3.93 22.21 6.19
N GLY A 298 -2.98 22.94 5.60
CA GLY A 298 -1.74 23.40 6.25
C GLY A 298 -1.95 24.19 7.54
N ASP A 299 -2.82 25.19 7.51
CA ASP A 299 -3.18 26.02 8.67
C ASP A 299 -4.33 25.42 9.50
N GLY A 300 -4.65 24.15 9.23
CA GLY A 300 -5.84 23.47 9.71
C GLY A 300 -7.07 23.77 8.84
N PRO A 301 -8.27 23.43 9.33
CA PRO A 301 -8.51 22.86 10.65
C PRO A 301 -7.98 21.42 10.79
N THR A 302 -7.42 21.09 11.95
CA THR A 302 -7.07 19.70 12.29
C THR A 302 -8.34 18.86 12.35
N TYR A 303 -8.35 17.73 11.64
CA TYR A 303 -9.53 16.87 11.62
C TYR A 303 -9.17 15.41 11.34
N HIS A 304 -10.17 14.51 11.38
CA HIS A 304 -9.94 13.07 11.33
C HIS A 304 -9.52 12.61 9.94
N GLN A 305 -8.49 11.78 9.80
CA GLN A 305 -8.10 11.31 8.46
C GLN A 305 -9.03 10.23 7.89
N SER A 306 -9.89 9.67 8.72
CA SER A 306 -10.74 8.53 8.37
C SER A 306 -12.02 8.50 9.22
N PRO A 307 -12.82 9.59 9.24
CA PRO A 307 -14.05 9.65 10.03
C PRO A 307 -15.02 8.56 9.59
N LEU A 308 -15.48 7.72 10.52
CA LEU A 308 -16.41 6.64 10.17
C LEU A 308 -17.73 7.22 9.66
N TYR A 309 -18.26 8.22 10.36
CA TYR A 309 -19.49 8.93 10.00
C TYR A 309 -19.25 10.42 9.76
N PRO A 310 -20.09 11.07 8.94
CA PRO A 310 -20.08 12.52 8.81
C PRO A 310 -20.45 13.18 10.15
N SER A 311 -19.88 14.35 10.42
CA SER A 311 -20.20 15.14 11.60
C SER A 311 -20.59 16.57 11.21
N PRO A 312 -21.63 17.15 11.83
CA PRO A 312 -21.95 18.57 11.65
C PRO A 312 -20.90 19.50 12.26
N ASN A 313 -20.02 18.98 13.12
CA ASN A 313 -18.92 19.71 13.75
C ASN A 313 -17.63 19.61 12.94
N ASP A 314 -17.65 18.87 11.84
CA ASP A 314 -16.56 18.89 10.89
C ASP A 314 -16.38 20.34 10.40
N PRO A 315 -15.20 20.96 10.60
CA PRO A 315 -14.96 22.36 10.20
C PRO A 315 -14.41 22.50 8.77
N THR A 316 -14.12 21.40 8.07
CA THR A 316 -13.42 21.44 6.78
C THR A 316 -14.33 21.92 5.65
N ASP A 317 -13.76 22.22 4.49
CA ASP A 317 -14.57 22.53 3.33
C ASP A 317 -15.25 21.26 2.78
N PRO A 318 -16.47 21.38 2.22
CA PRO A 318 -17.07 20.33 1.41
C PRO A 318 -16.20 19.96 0.20
N ILE A 319 -16.33 18.72 -0.24
CA ILE A 319 -15.60 18.21 -1.39
C ILE A 319 -16.21 18.80 -2.68
N ALA A 320 -15.38 19.43 -3.49
CA ALA A 320 -15.79 20.02 -4.74
C ALA A 320 -15.99 18.98 -5.87
N PRO A 321 -16.95 19.18 -6.80
CA PRO A 321 -18.07 20.12 -6.72
C PRO A 321 -19.19 19.49 -5.88
N GLY A 322 -19.53 20.05 -4.72
CA GLY A 322 -20.52 19.43 -3.85
C GLY A 322 -20.66 20.10 -2.49
N THR A 323 -21.55 19.51 -1.67
CA THR A 323 -21.84 19.95 -0.30
C THR A 323 -21.53 18.86 0.73
N GLU A 324 -21.09 17.69 0.29
CA GLU A 324 -20.74 16.56 1.14
C GLU A 324 -19.27 16.60 1.56
N LYS A 325 -18.97 15.96 2.69
CA LYS A 325 -17.63 15.80 3.25
C LYS A 325 -17.22 14.35 3.24
N TYR A 326 -15.92 14.11 3.37
CA TYR A 326 -15.40 12.76 3.39
C TYR A 326 -15.83 12.03 4.66
N SER A 327 -16.34 10.82 4.50
CA SER A 327 -16.48 9.85 5.59
C SER A 327 -16.47 8.45 5.02
N VAL A 328 -16.12 7.47 5.85
CA VAL A 328 -16.17 6.06 5.48
C VAL A 328 -17.60 5.67 5.08
N ASP A 329 -18.60 6.12 5.83
CA ASP A 329 -20.02 5.86 5.55
C ASP A 329 -20.45 6.36 4.16
N ALA A 330 -20.18 7.64 3.86
CA ALA A 330 -20.51 8.23 2.55
C ALA A 330 -19.79 7.54 1.37
N ALA A 331 -18.55 7.10 1.59
CA ALA A 331 -17.80 6.32 0.60
C ALA A 331 -18.49 4.99 0.30
N ILE A 332 -18.86 4.24 1.35
CA ILE A 332 -19.49 2.92 1.20
C ILE A 332 -20.89 3.05 0.61
N ASP A 333 -21.67 4.04 1.03
CA ASP A 333 -22.98 4.35 0.42
C ASP A 333 -22.82 4.63 -1.08
N SER A 334 -21.84 5.45 -1.47
CA SER A 334 -21.61 5.75 -2.88
C SER A 334 -21.29 4.51 -3.72
N TRP A 335 -20.54 3.55 -3.17
CA TRP A 335 -20.21 2.31 -3.88
C TRP A 335 -21.39 1.33 -3.96
N ILE A 336 -22.11 1.14 -2.86
CA ILE A 336 -23.17 0.11 -2.75
C ILE A 336 -24.51 0.66 -3.23
N ASP A 337 -24.94 1.79 -2.68
CA ASP A 337 -26.27 2.34 -2.85
C ASP A 337 -26.32 3.42 -3.94
N GLY A 338 -25.18 4.05 -4.22
CA GLY A 338 -25.02 5.10 -5.20
C GLY A 338 -25.25 6.50 -4.63
N ASN A 339 -24.95 7.51 -5.44
CA ASN A 339 -25.22 8.90 -5.12
C ASN A 339 -25.64 9.64 -6.40
N PRO A 340 -26.94 9.67 -6.72
CA PRO A 340 -27.45 10.27 -7.96
C PRO A 340 -27.10 11.75 -8.12
N THR A 341 -26.95 12.49 -7.01
CA THR A 341 -26.53 13.90 -7.00
C THR A 341 -25.21 14.11 -7.74
N TYR A 342 -24.30 13.14 -7.66
CA TYR A 342 -22.99 13.19 -8.34
C TYR A 342 -22.89 12.24 -9.53
N GLY A 343 -24.00 11.64 -9.97
CA GLY A 343 -24.01 10.68 -11.08
C GLY A 343 -23.32 9.35 -10.75
N ILE A 344 -23.29 8.96 -9.47
CA ILE A 344 -22.76 7.68 -9.02
C ILE A 344 -23.89 6.66 -8.99
N ALA A 345 -23.73 5.56 -9.74
CA ALA A 345 -24.78 4.57 -9.93
C ALA A 345 -25.00 3.66 -8.71
N GLY A 346 -23.97 3.45 -7.89
CA GLY A 346 -23.96 2.39 -6.86
C GLY A 346 -23.85 1.00 -7.48
N GLY A 347 -24.41 -0.01 -6.80
CA GLY A 347 -24.54 -1.37 -7.32
C GLY A 347 -23.31 -2.26 -7.13
N PHE A 348 -22.25 -1.79 -6.46
CA PHE A 348 -21.11 -2.64 -6.18
C PHE A 348 -21.46 -3.72 -5.14
N PRO A 349 -21.11 -5.00 -5.35
CA PRO A 349 -21.41 -6.07 -4.39
C PRO A 349 -20.73 -5.86 -3.03
N ALA A 350 -21.51 -5.61 -1.98
CA ALA A 350 -21.01 -5.37 -0.62
C ALA A 350 -20.02 -6.45 -0.14
N ASN A 351 -20.32 -7.72 -0.39
CA ASN A 351 -19.50 -8.87 -0.01
C ASN A 351 -18.17 -9.01 -0.79
N LYS A 352 -17.86 -8.07 -1.69
CA LYS A 352 -16.55 -7.91 -2.35
C LYS A 352 -15.83 -6.62 -1.97
N LEU A 353 -16.46 -5.74 -1.19
CA LEU A 353 -15.89 -4.46 -0.81
C LEU A 353 -15.17 -4.60 0.54
N THR A 354 -13.92 -4.16 0.63
CA THR A 354 -13.16 -4.11 1.90
C THR A 354 -13.03 -2.67 2.40
N LEU A 355 -12.98 -2.50 3.72
CA LEU A 355 -12.68 -1.22 4.36
C LEU A 355 -11.18 -1.01 4.51
N GLY A 356 -10.72 0.21 4.27
CA GLY A 356 -9.34 0.63 4.49
C GLY A 356 -9.02 0.86 5.97
N TYR A 357 -7.83 0.44 6.39
CA TYR A 357 -7.26 0.62 7.73
C TYR A 357 -5.84 1.14 7.60
N GLU A 358 -5.61 2.33 8.15
CA GLU A 358 -4.34 3.03 8.10
C GLU A 358 -3.43 2.67 9.29
N PHE A 359 -2.19 2.25 9.03
CA PHE A 359 -1.15 2.00 10.03
C PHE A 359 -0.19 3.19 10.20
N TYR A 360 -0.63 4.36 9.75
CA TYR A 360 0.03 5.65 9.91
C TYR A 360 -0.99 6.70 10.33
N TYR A 361 -0.47 7.82 10.82
CA TYR A 361 -1.23 8.91 11.39
C TYR A 361 -0.93 10.16 10.58
N ARG A 362 -1.98 10.92 10.29
CA ARG A 362 -1.84 12.30 9.82
C ARG A 362 -1.76 13.23 11.03
N GLY A 363 -0.89 14.22 10.96
CA GLY A 363 -0.64 15.07 12.11
C GLY A 363 -0.20 16.50 11.79
N TRP A 364 -0.44 17.39 12.74
CA TRP A 364 -0.17 18.82 12.67
C TRP A 364 0.60 19.29 13.91
N LYS A 365 1.26 20.43 13.80
CA LYS A 365 1.99 21.08 14.90
C LYS A 365 1.51 22.51 15.17
N GLY A 366 1.84 23.01 16.35
CA GLY A 366 1.42 24.34 16.79
C GLY A 366 -0.10 24.42 16.98
N VAL A 367 -0.71 23.30 17.34
CA VAL A 367 -2.16 23.15 17.48
C VAL A 367 -2.54 23.55 18.90
N PRO A 368 -3.39 24.58 19.10
CA PRO A 368 -3.91 24.90 20.43
C PRO A 368 -4.73 23.73 20.99
N ALA A 369 -4.67 23.50 22.30
CA ALA A 369 -5.48 22.44 22.91
C ALA A 369 -6.99 22.74 22.78
N GLY A 370 -7.39 24.02 22.89
CA GLY A 370 -8.80 24.40 22.91
C GLY A 370 -9.59 23.67 24.01
N THR A 371 -10.88 23.48 23.79
CA THR A 371 -11.75 22.67 24.67
C THR A 371 -11.85 21.21 24.21
N THR A 372 -11.27 20.88 23.05
CA THR A 372 -11.40 19.61 22.34
C THR A 372 -10.06 18.91 22.12
N ASN A 373 -9.04 19.28 22.89
CA ASN A 373 -7.69 18.70 22.83
C ASN A 373 -7.15 18.65 21.39
N GLY A 374 -7.19 19.79 20.71
CA GLY A 374 -6.65 19.95 19.37
C GLY A 374 -7.54 19.48 18.23
N LEU A 375 -8.73 18.91 18.47
CA LEU A 375 -9.68 18.60 17.39
C LEU A 375 -10.37 19.87 16.86
N ALA A 376 -10.47 20.01 15.55
CA ALA A 376 -11.08 21.16 14.86
C ALA A 376 -10.42 22.50 15.23
N GLN A 377 -9.09 22.49 15.38
CA GLN A 377 -8.29 23.68 15.73
C GLN A 377 -7.43 24.12 14.55
N THR A 378 -6.94 25.36 14.60
CA THR A 378 -5.91 25.82 13.66
C THR A 378 -4.58 25.12 13.91
N ALA A 379 -3.74 25.10 12.89
CA ALA A 379 -2.39 24.56 12.94
C ALA A 379 -1.39 25.57 12.36
N THR A 380 -0.09 25.25 12.49
CA THR A 380 1.00 26.01 11.85
C THR A 380 1.71 25.19 10.77
N GLY A 381 1.07 24.11 10.31
CA GLY A 381 1.61 23.13 9.38
C GLY A 381 1.56 21.70 9.89
N GLY A 382 2.00 20.78 9.04
CA GLY A 382 2.17 19.37 9.37
C GLY A 382 3.13 19.15 10.55
N SER A 383 2.88 18.07 11.29
CA SER A 383 3.79 17.56 12.32
C SER A 383 5.21 17.35 11.78
N GLY A 384 6.21 17.36 12.66
CA GLY A 384 7.58 17.13 12.24
C GLY A 384 7.75 15.74 11.60
N ALA A 385 8.58 15.65 10.54
CA ALA A 385 8.93 14.36 9.96
C ALA A 385 9.54 13.45 11.05
N ARG A 386 9.12 12.19 11.09
CA ARG A 386 9.66 11.18 12.00
C ARG A 386 10.79 10.39 11.32
N PRO A 387 11.70 9.74 12.06
CA PRO A 387 12.90 9.12 11.50
C PRO A 387 12.66 8.06 10.41
N LEU A 388 11.54 7.35 10.49
CA LEU A 388 11.19 6.23 9.60
C LEU A 388 10.12 6.62 8.58
N SER A 389 9.11 7.42 8.95
CA SER A 389 8.13 7.94 7.98
C SER A 389 8.72 9.00 7.05
N GLN A 390 9.70 9.77 7.55
CA GLN A 390 10.50 10.75 6.79
C GLN A 390 9.71 11.85 6.05
N GLN A 391 8.42 11.98 6.33
CA GLN A 391 7.53 12.98 5.73
C GLN A 391 6.86 13.81 6.81
N ALA A 392 6.93 15.13 6.68
CA ALA A 392 6.21 16.03 7.58
C ALA A 392 4.70 15.80 7.44
N GLY A 393 3.99 15.80 8.57
CA GLY A 393 2.56 15.55 8.58
C GLY A 393 2.15 14.08 8.62
N ILE A 394 3.10 13.15 8.54
CA ILE A 394 2.86 11.70 8.59
C ILE A 394 3.77 11.04 9.62
N ALA A 395 3.20 10.17 10.46
CA ALA A 395 3.96 9.34 11.39
C ALA A 395 3.44 7.90 11.36
N HIS A 396 4.32 6.92 11.32
CA HIS A 396 3.91 5.53 11.48
C HIS A 396 3.41 5.25 12.90
N TYR A 397 2.52 4.27 13.07
CA TYR A 397 2.07 3.83 14.39
C TYR A 397 3.25 3.56 15.35
N LYS A 398 4.26 2.84 14.87
CA LYS A 398 5.48 2.49 15.62
C LYS A 398 6.32 3.69 16.09
N GLU A 399 6.12 4.87 15.50
CA GLU A 399 6.87 6.09 15.83
C GLU A 399 6.17 6.96 16.87
N LEU A 400 4.93 6.64 17.22
CA LEU A 400 4.10 7.41 18.15
C LEU A 400 3.94 6.74 19.53
N GLY A 401 4.84 5.83 19.89
CA GLY A 401 4.89 5.25 21.23
C GLY A 401 4.96 6.33 22.31
N GLY A 402 4.21 6.13 23.40
CA GLY A 402 3.96 7.13 24.44
C GLY A 402 2.88 8.17 24.11
N ILE A 403 2.35 8.19 22.88
CA ILE A 403 1.25 9.05 22.44
C ILE A 403 0.02 8.19 22.11
N VAL A 404 0.14 7.26 21.16
CA VAL A 404 -1.01 6.46 20.67
C VAL A 404 -1.39 5.28 21.56
N ASP A 405 -0.51 4.91 22.48
CA ASP A 405 -0.67 3.88 23.51
C ASP A 405 -0.90 4.48 24.92
N ASN A 406 -1.09 5.79 25.00
CA ASN A 406 -1.24 6.51 26.27
C ASN A 406 -2.64 7.14 26.40
N ALA A 407 -3.38 6.72 27.43
CA ALA A 407 -4.74 7.18 27.68
C ALA A 407 -4.84 8.69 27.96
N SER A 408 -3.79 9.32 28.49
CA SER A 408 -3.78 10.77 28.77
C SER A 408 -3.69 11.65 27.53
N THR A 409 -3.23 11.07 26.42
CA THR A 409 -3.07 11.75 25.13
C THR A 409 -4.04 11.23 24.07
N THR A 410 -4.92 10.30 24.43
CA THR A 410 -5.88 9.66 23.52
C THR A 410 -7.29 10.19 23.77
N PHE A 411 -7.95 10.62 22.72
CA PHE A 411 -9.27 11.21 22.76
C PHE A 411 -10.20 10.55 21.74
N TRP A 412 -11.50 10.76 21.92
CA TRP A 412 -12.56 10.14 21.13
C TRP A 412 -13.57 11.18 20.68
N ASP A 413 -13.86 11.20 19.38
CA ASP A 413 -14.99 11.91 18.82
C ASP A 413 -16.14 10.93 18.60
N ASP A 414 -17.21 11.09 19.37
CA ASP A 414 -18.33 10.18 19.33
C ASP A 414 -19.25 10.36 18.11
N GLN A 415 -19.20 11.51 17.44
CA GLN A 415 -20.01 11.74 16.24
C GLN A 415 -19.43 11.01 15.04
N SER A 416 -18.14 11.23 14.77
CA SER A 416 -17.45 10.56 13.67
C SER A 416 -16.99 9.14 14.00
N LYS A 417 -17.09 8.72 15.27
CA LYS A 417 -16.54 7.47 15.82
C LYS A 417 -15.04 7.30 15.53
N SER A 418 -14.29 8.38 15.77
CA SER A 418 -12.87 8.46 15.44
C SER A 418 -12.01 8.71 16.67
N SER A 419 -10.81 8.13 16.64
CA SER A 419 -9.75 8.43 17.60
C SER A 419 -8.86 9.55 17.10
N TYR A 420 -8.43 10.39 18.04
CA TYR A 420 -7.41 11.40 17.81
C TYR A 420 -6.53 11.53 19.06
N PHE A 421 -5.36 12.11 18.88
CA PHE A 421 -4.32 12.14 19.88
C PHE A 421 -3.73 13.53 19.94
N TYR A 422 -3.47 14.00 21.15
CA TYR A 422 -2.94 15.34 21.35
C TYR A 422 -1.92 15.35 22.48
N LYS A 423 -0.76 15.94 22.17
CA LYS A 423 0.33 16.09 23.13
C LYS A 423 1.20 17.28 22.75
N ASP A 424 1.46 18.17 23.70
CA ASP A 424 2.46 19.25 23.59
C ASP A 424 2.33 20.11 22.31
N GLY A 425 1.09 20.39 21.86
CA GLY A 425 0.84 21.18 20.65
C GLY A 425 0.92 20.41 19.34
N GLU A 426 1.10 19.09 19.37
CA GLU A 426 0.91 18.21 18.22
C GLU A 426 -0.45 17.50 18.29
N PHE A 427 -1.13 17.43 17.15
CA PHE A 427 -2.35 16.65 16.95
C PHE A 427 -2.08 15.53 15.96
N PHE A 428 -2.56 14.33 16.25
CA PHE A 428 -2.55 13.18 15.34
C PHE A 428 -3.94 12.56 15.25
N THR A 429 -4.29 12.02 14.08
CA THR A 429 -5.51 11.25 13.85
C THR A 429 -5.18 9.93 13.18
N GLY A 430 -5.90 8.88 13.53
CA GLY A 430 -5.70 7.53 13.02
C GLY A 430 -6.31 6.50 13.97
N LEU A 431 -5.98 5.22 13.77
CA LEU A 431 -6.61 4.12 14.47
C LEU A 431 -6.25 4.00 15.96
N ASN A 432 -7.13 3.39 16.74
CA ASN A 432 -6.84 2.69 17.98
C ASN A 432 -7.83 1.52 18.10
N GLN A 433 -7.74 0.76 19.19
CA GLN A 433 -8.63 -0.37 19.41
C GLN A 433 -10.12 -0.01 19.31
N LYS A 434 -10.53 1.18 19.79
CA LYS A 434 -11.93 1.61 19.80
C LYS A 434 -12.44 1.98 18.40
N SER A 435 -11.68 2.74 17.63
CA SER A 435 -12.03 3.07 16.24
C SER A 435 -11.96 1.84 15.32
N ILE A 436 -11.01 0.94 15.55
CA ILE A 436 -10.95 -0.37 14.87
C ILE A 436 -12.23 -1.15 15.13
N GLN A 437 -12.65 -1.29 16.38
CA GLN A 437 -13.87 -2.04 16.72
C GLN A 437 -15.10 -1.42 16.06
N ALA A 438 -15.25 -0.09 16.13
CA ALA A 438 -16.35 0.62 15.48
C ALA A 438 -16.38 0.40 13.97
N ARG A 439 -15.22 0.48 13.30
CA ARG A 439 -15.10 0.29 11.85
C ARG A 439 -15.38 -1.17 11.44
N VAL A 440 -14.95 -2.15 12.23
CA VAL A 440 -15.27 -3.56 11.99
C VAL A 440 -16.75 -3.86 12.20
N ASP A 441 -17.36 -3.34 13.26
CA ASP A 441 -18.79 -3.53 13.52
C ASP A 441 -19.64 -2.93 12.40
N TYR A 442 -19.26 -1.73 11.93
CA TYR A 442 -19.85 -1.11 10.75
C TYR A 442 -19.71 -1.99 9.50
N GLY A 443 -18.50 -2.51 9.21
CA GLY A 443 -18.29 -3.39 8.07
C GLY A 443 -19.12 -4.66 8.12
N LYS A 444 -19.27 -5.27 9.31
CA LYS A 444 -20.15 -6.43 9.51
C LYS A 444 -21.62 -6.08 9.29
N GLN A 445 -22.07 -4.94 9.82
CA GLN A 445 -23.44 -4.46 9.64
C GLN A 445 -23.78 -4.22 8.16
N ARG A 446 -22.82 -3.72 7.39
CA ARG A 446 -22.95 -3.47 5.94
C ARG A 446 -22.68 -4.69 5.07
N GLY A 447 -22.37 -5.85 5.66
CA GLY A 447 -22.11 -7.10 4.91
C GLY A 447 -20.85 -7.05 4.04
N LEU A 448 -19.84 -6.29 4.47
CA LEU A 448 -18.61 -6.08 3.71
C LEU A 448 -17.71 -7.32 3.71
N ALA A 449 -16.78 -7.37 2.76
CA ALA A 449 -15.89 -8.50 2.55
C ALA A 449 -14.82 -8.67 3.64
N GLY A 450 -14.41 -7.58 4.29
CA GLY A 450 -13.36 -7.57 5.31
C GLY A 450 -12.52 -6.28 5.31
N ALA A 451 -11.21 -6.43 5.51
CA ALA A 451 -10.28 -5.32 5.69
C ALA A 451 -9.16 -5.31 4.64
N MET A 452 -8.81 -4.11 4.18
CA MET A 452 -7.56 -3.79 3.51
C MET A 452 -6.73 -2.85 4.41
N MET A 453 -5.44 -3.10 4.54
CA MET A 453 -4.55 -2.41 5.49
C MET A 453 -3.35 -1.76 4.77
N TYR A 454 -3.15 -0.45 5.00
CA TYR A 454 -2.05 0.32 4.42
C TYR A 454 -1.21 1.03 5.49
N SER A 455 0.10 0.79 5.58
CA SER A 455 0.78 -0.41 5.10
C SER A 455 1.48 -1.11 6.26
N LEU A 456 1.85 -2.37 6.08
CA LEU A 456 2.52 -3.17 7.10
C LEU A 456 3.80 -2.51 7.63
N LEU A 457 4.41 -1.62 6.83
CA LEU A 457 5.58 -0.82 7.21
C LEU A 457 5.33 0.01 8.48
N GLY A 458 4.09 0.46 8.70
CA GLY A 458 3.73 1.31 9.84
C GLY A 458 3.67 0.61 11.19
N LEU A 459 3.64 -0.73 11.20
CA LEU A 459 3.42 -1.54 12.40
C LEU A 459 4.63 -1.61 13.33
N ASP A 460 4.34 -1.72 14.62
CA ASP A 460 5.31 -2.03 15.67
C ASP A 460 5.76 -3.50 15.62
N ASN A 461 6.72 -3.87 16.48
CA ASN A 461 7.24 -5.24 16.52
C ASN A 461 6.18 -6.27 16.94
N ASN A 462 5.13 -5.85 17.66
CA ASN A 462 4.05 -6.73 18.08
C ASN A 462 2.92 -6.84 17.05
N ALA A 463 2.96 -6.08 15.95
CA ALA A 463 1.88 -5.98 14.97
C ALA A 463 0.52 -5.65 15.64
N THR A 464 0.53 -4.69 16.57
CA THR A 464 -0.56 -4.41 17.52
C THR A 464 -1.87 -4.08 16.81
N LEU A 465 -1.86 -3.09 15.89
CA LEU A 465 -3.09 -2.70 15.17
C LEU A 465 -3.62 -3.82 14.27
N LEU A 466 -2.73 -4.57 13.60
CA LEU A 466 -3.12 -5.73 12.78
C LEU A 466 -3.84 -6.79 13.63
N LYS A 467 -3.27 -7.16 14.78
CA LYS A 467 -3.88 -8.13 15.70
C LYS A 467 -5.23 -7.65 16.23
N GLN A 468 -5.37 -6.35 16.52
CA GLN A 468 -6.64 -5.76 16.94
C GLN A 468 -7.70 -5.87 15.84
N ILE A 469 -7.37 -5.52 14.59
CA ILE A 469 -8.27 -5.65 13.44
C ILE A 469 -8.69 -7.11 13.25
N ASN A 470 -7.72 -8.02 13.27
CA ASN A 470 -7.98 -9.44 13.04
C ASN A 470 -8.83 -10.06 14.15
N THR A 471 -8.60 -9.67 15.41
CA THR A 471 -9.43 -10.07 16.55
C THR A 471 -10.85 -9.54 16.39
N ALA A 472 -11.01 -8.26 16.07
CA ALA A 472 -12.32 -7.64 15.86
C ALA A 472 -13.09 -8.30 14.70
N LEU A 473 -12.43 -8.68 13.61
CA LEU A 473 -13.02 -9.43 12.50
C LEU A 473 -13.46 -10.86 12.87
N GLY A 474 -13.09 -11.36 14.06
CA GLY A 474 -13.45 -12.70 14.53
C GLY A 474 -12.35 -13.74 14.34
N GLY A 475 -11.09 -13.33 14.15
CA GLY A 475 -9.94 -14.21 14.29
C GLY A 475 -9.70 -14.57 15.74
N THR A 476 -9.44 -15.85 16.03
CA THR A 476 -8.89 -16.26 17.33
C THR A 476 -7.41 -15.92 17.34
N THR A 477 -6.97 -15.02 18.23
CA THR A 477 -5.55 -14.80 18.47
C THR A 477 -5.01 -16.00 19.25
N THR A 478 -4.41 -16.97 18.54
CA THR A 478 -3.46 -17.86 19.19
C THR A 478 -2.18 -17.07 19.42
N GLU A 479 -2.01 -16.58 20.65
CA GLU A 479 -0.72 -16.10 21.12
C GLU A 479 0.31 -17.23 20.91
N PRO A 480 1.47 -16.97 20.26
CA PRO A 480 2.50 -17.99 20.16
C PRO A 480 2.96 -18.32 21.58
N THR A 481 2.65 -19.53 22.04
CA THR A 481 3.25 -20.06 23.26
C THR A 481 4.75 -20.14 23.04
N ASN A 482 5.51 -19.36 23.82
CA ASN A 482 6.97 -19.47 23.86
C ASN A 482 7.36 -20.94 24.08
N PRO A 483 8.24 -21.53 23.26
CA PRO A 483 8.80 -22.83 23.58
C PRO A 483 9.60 -22.69 24.88
N THR A 484 9.13 -23.31 25.96
CA THR A 484 9.84 -23.39 27.23
C THR A 484 11.21 -24.02 26.99
N THR A 485 12.27 -23.25 27.14
CA THR A 485 13.64 -23.72 27.05
C THR A 485 13.96 -24.58 28.28
N PRO A 486 14.60 -25.76 28.15
CA PRO A 486 15.06 -26.53 29.29
C PRO A 486 16.16 -25.77 30.07
N PRO A 487 16.27 -25.96 31.40
CA PRO A 487 17.19 -25.21 32.24
C PRO A 487 18.64 -25.58 31.92
N THR A 488 19.45 -24.59 31.52
CA THR A 488 20.90 -24.73 31.39
C THR A 488 21.58 -24.31 32.69
N THR A 489 22.38 -25.22 33.24
CA THR A 489 23.27 -25.04 34.39
C THR A 489 24.33 -23.95 34.14
N PRO A 490 24.69 -23.14 35.16
CA PRO A 490 25.68 -22.09 35.00
C PRO A 490 27.12 -22.64 35.05
N PRO A 491 28.09 -22.13 34.25
CA PRO A 491 29.49 -22.53 34.38
C PRO A 491 30.20 -21.75 35.48
N THR A 492 30.95 -22.51 36.28
CA THR A 492 31.93 -22.10 37.29
C THR A 492 33.17 -21.38 36.71
N THR A 493 33.56 -20.27 37.34
CA THR A 493 34.94 -19.70 37.35
C THR A 493 35.74 -20.33 38.52
N PRO A 494 37.11 -20.24 38.67
CA PRO A 494 37.99 -19.02 38.61
C PRO A 494 39.51 -19.32 38.31
N PRO A 495 40.57 -18.59 38.76
CA PRO A 495 40.89 -17.13 38.85
C PRO A 495 42.29 -16.73 38.26
N THR A 496 42.59 -15.42 38.15
CA THR A 496 43.72 -14.72 38.84
C THR A 496 43.78 -13.21 38.49
N THR A 497 44.11 -12.40 39.49
CA THR A 497 44.07 -10.92 39.63
C THR A 497 45.51 -10.31 39.64
N PRO A 498 45.75 -9.01 39.96
CA PRO A 498 45.68 -7.77 39.16
C PRO A 498 47.08 -7.03 39.18
N PRO A 499 47.28 -5.74 38.77
CA PRO A 499 46.87 -4.57 39.58
C PRO A 499 46.50 -3.27 38.82
N THR A 500 45.94 -2.37 39.63
CA THR A 500 45.53 -0.96 39.50
C THR A 500 46.52 0.05 38.90
N THR A 501 46.06 1.00 38.06
CA THR A 501 45.96 2.47 38.31
C THR A 501 45.50 3.25 37.04
N PRO A 502 44.91 4.46 37.15
CA PRO A 502 44.25 5.19 36.07
C PRO A 502 45.17 6.20 35.35
N PRO A 503 44.87 6.56 34.08
CA PRO A 503 45.17 7.93 33.63
C PRO A 503 44.09 8.58 32.75
N THR A 504 43.66 9.77 33.18
CA THR A 504 43.58 11.05 32.42
C THR A 504 43.09 11.09 30.96
N THR A 505 42.06 11.92 30.75
CA THR A 505 41.66 12.61 29.50
C THR A 505 42.76 13.55 28.96
N PRO A 506 42.67 14.07 27.71
CA PRO A 506 42.98 13.47 26.39
C PRO A 506 44.15 14.20 25.67
N PRO A 507 44.50 13.84 24.42
CA PRO A 507 44.93 14.85 23.47
C PRO A 507 44.08 14.86 22.19
N THR A 508 43.61 16.06 21.86
CA THR A 508 43.09 16.49 20.56
C THR A 508 44.21 16.50 19.51
N THR A 509 44.06 15.67 18.48
CA THR A 509 44.66 15.88 17.15
C THR A 509 43.58 15.60 16.13
N GLY A 510 43.15 16.63 15.37
CA GLY A 510 42.00 16.53 14.48
C GLY A 510 42.23 15.62 13.26
N CYS A 511 41.12 15.08 12.74
CA CYS A 511 41.04 14.13 11.63
C CYS A 511 41.53 14.62 10.24
N GLY A 512 42.54 15.48 10.16
CA GLY A 512 43.02 16.06 8.89
C GLY A 512 41.92 16.78 8.12
N SER A 513 42.08 16.92 6.80
CA SER A 513 41.15 17.62 5.89
C SER A 513 39.85 16.86 5.57
N VAL A 514 39.46 15.85 6.37
CA VAL A 514 38.24 15.08 6.15
C VAL A 514 37.08 15.76 6.91
N PRO A 515 35.98 16.14 6.24
CA PRO A 515 34.87 16.85 6.89
C PRO A 515 34.16 15.97 7.94
N ALA A 516 33.62 16.58 8.98
CA ALA A 516 32.82 15.87 9.98
C ALA A 516 31.53 15.30 9.34
N TYR A 517 31.08 14.14 9.83
CA TYR A 517 29.76 13.61 9.46
C TYR A 517 28.66 14.60 9.88
N VAL A 518 27.75 14.89 8.96
CA VAL A 518 26.60 15.78 9.17
C VAL A 518 25.33 15.00 8.83
N ALA A 519 24.48 14.80 9.86
CA ALA A 519 23.16 14.21 9.65
C ALA A 519 22.36 15.06 8.64
N GLY A 520 21.60 14.39 7.78
CA GLY A 520 20.85 15.00 6.67
C GLY A 520 21.65 15.18 5.38
N THR A 521 22.97 15.05 5.41
CA THR A 521 23.79 15.11 4.19
C THR A 521 23.77 13.78 3.45
N VAL A 522 23.61 13.83 2.12
CA VAL A 522 23.74 12.67 1.24
C VAL A 522 25.22 12.38 0.97
N TYR A 523 25.63 11.14 1.16
CA TYR A 523 26.98 10.66 0.87
C TYR A 523 26.91 9.57 -0.20
N ASN A 524 27.63 9.76 -1.30
CA ASN A 524 27.79 8.78 -2.37
C ASN A 524 29.00 7.88 -2.12
N ALA A 525 29.06 6.75 -2.82
CA ALA A 525 30.18 5.80 -2.76
C ALA A 525 31.53 6.54 -2.90
N GLY A 526 32.43 6.31 -1.94
CA GLY A 526 33.76 6.93 -1.90
C GLY A 526 33.86 8.24 -1.12
N ASN A 527 32.74 8.88 -0.75
CA ASN A 527 32.78 10.07 0.13
C ASN A 527 33.34 9.71 1.52
N GLN A 528 34.17 10.58 2.09
CA GLN A 528 34.82 10.36 3.38
C GLN A 528 34.37 11.38 4.42
N VAL A 529 34.19 10.91 5.65
CA VAL A 529 33.82 11.74 6.81
C VAL A 529 34.62 11.35 8.05
N SER A 530 34.75 12.27 9.00
CA SER A 530 35.22 11.97 10.35
C SER A 530 34.04 11.86 11.32
N HIS A 531 34.04 10.83 12.16
CA HIS A 531 33.04 10.65 13.22
C HIS A 531 33.67 9.94 14.42
N ASN A 532 33.44 10.43 15.65
CA ASN A 532 33.95 9.86 16.90
C ASN A 532 35.47 9.50 16.91
N GLY A 533 36.30 10.39 16.35
CA GLY A 533 37.75 10.17 16.30
C GLY A 533 38.18 9.04 15.34
N ARG A 534 37.43 8.83 14.26
CA ARG A 534 37.74 7.85 13.22
C ARG A 534 37.35 8.37 11.85
N LYS A 535 38.05 7.91 10.80
CA LYS A 535 37.73 8.21 9.40
C LYS A 535 36.88 7.10 8.84
N TYR A 536 35.88 7.46 8.04
CA TYR A 536 35.00 6.52 7.37
C TYR A 536 34.85 6.87 5.90
N LYS A 537 34.60 5.85 5.07
CA LYS A 537 34.30 5.98 3.65
C LYS A 537 32.98 5.30 3.31
N ALA A 538 32.07 6.01 2.68
CA ALA A 538 30.80 5.45 2.24
C ALA A 538 31.05 4.36 1.18
N LYS A 539 30.49 3.16 1.37
CA LYS A 539 30.61 2.02 0.46
C LYS A 539 29.62 2.13 -0.70
N TRP A 540 28.46 2.74 -0.46
CA TRP A 540 27.40 3.05 -1.44
C TRP A 540 26.66 4.33 -1.00
N TRP A 541 25.58 4.70 -1.70
CA TRP A 541 24.75 5.86 -1.36
C TRP A 541 24.16 5.72 0.04
N THR A 542 24.25 6.76 0.87
CA THR A 542 23.67 6.80 2.21
C THR A 542 23.26 8.21 2.63
N GLN A 543 22.22 8.32 3.45
CA GLN A 543 21.80 9.53 4.14
C GLN A 543 21.31 9.15 5.53
N ASN A 544 21.66 9.93 6.56
CA ASN A 544 21.25 9.72 7.97
C ASN A 544 21.74 8.43 8.65
N GLU A 545 22.60 7.63 8.03
CA GLU A 545 23.24 6.50 8.72
C GLU A 545 24.57 6.96 9.32
N ALA A 546 24.67 6.99 10.65
CA ALA A 546 25.87 7.45 11.33
C ALA A 546 27.03 6.44 11.22
N PRO A 547 28.25 6.86 10.85
CA PRO A 547 29.41 5.96 10.78
C PRO A 547 29.70 5.24 12.10
N GLY A 548 30.11 3.97 12.02
CA GLY A 548 30.50 3.18 13.20
C GLY A 548 29.35 2.51 13.97
N THR A 549 28.10 2.65 13.53
CA THR A 549 26.92 2.04 14.20
C THR A 549 26.58 0.63 13.73
N THR A 550 27.07 0.22 12.56
CA THR A 550 26.65 -1.01 11.85
C THR A 550 27.78 -2.00 11.56
N GLY A 551 28.97 -1.81 12.14
CA GLY A 551 30.12 -2.71 12.01
C GLY A 551 30.72 -2.78 10.59
N GLU A 552 31.49 -3.83 10.29
CA GLU A 552 32.21 -4.00 8.99
C GLU A 552 31.27 -4.16 7.77
N TRP A 553 30.02 -4.59 8.02
CA TRP A 553 28.98 -4.79 7.01
C TRP A 553 28.12 -3.54 6.78
N GLY A 554 28.29 -2.51 7.60
CA GLY A 554 27.61 -1.23 7.49
C GLY A 554 27.95 -0.46 6.23
N VAL A 555 27.20 0.62 5.99
CA VAL A 555 27.38 1.52 4.82
C VAL A 555 28.71 2.29 4.85
N TRP A 556 29.34 2.36 6.02
CA TRP A 556 30.61 3.03 6.25
C TRP A 556 31.74 2.02 6.43
N GLN A 557 32.74 2.09 5.56
CA GLN A 557 34.02 1.42 5.77
C GLN A 557 34.87 2.25 6.75
N ASP A 558 35.24 1.66 7.89
CA ASP A 558 36.18 2.26 8.84
C ASP A 558 37.60 2.28 8.24
N LEU A 559 38.21 3.47 8.18
CA LEU A 559 39.57 3.70 7.68
C LEU A 559 40.59 3.87 8.82
N GLY A 560 40.18 3.76 10.07
CA GLY A 560 41.04 3.84 11.25
C GLY A 560 40.87 5.12 12.07
N ALA A 561 41.59 5.16 13.19
CA ALA A 561 41.55 6.25 14.15
C ALA A 561 42.10 7.56 13.59
N CYS A 562 41.52 8.66 14.06
CA CYS A 562 41.93 10.03 13.83
C CYS A 562 41.36 10.95 14.92
#